data_AF-A0AAW4VHZ4-F1
#
_entry.id   AF-A0AAW4VHZ4-F1
#
_cell.length_a   1.000
_cell.length_b   1.000
_cell.length_c   1.000
_cell.angle_alpha   90.00
_cell.angle_beta   90.00
_cell.angle_gamma   90.00
#
_symmetry.space_group_name_H-M   'P 1'
#
loop_
_entity.id
_entity.type
_entity.pdbx_description
1 polymer ?
#
loop_
_entity_poly.entity_id
_entity_poly.type
_entity_poly.pdbx_seq_one_letter_code
_entity_poly.pdbx_strand_id
1 'polypeptide(L)'
;MDDYLREIQTAIFRKWISNQKRDYYHLYPSETDPDAIIIENEYCYSYVTFNPQCIIELCVMNKRTDEMAFYLHFQFKTLNHAISLFEEMDQCIQKMVNQPICRLLLCCSGGMTTAFFADKIKNGIKVLNLNMEVAATSYQKIYNVAQNYDVILLAPQVSYVKLQVEKVFKNKLVLKIPTQIFASYNVGALITFVEESLKNKEKKYDSTVEPLASMMEIKTKKNILAVSINANGENSHISYRLYNNLQEIVLDSNIIKSNIKLHDVLDALDTVVLQNEMIDVISIALPGVMVEGNVYSGIIEGGNHQLKELLEKRYEKEIYMINDVNAAVVGYYASQNQYKSIAFLFQPIGRMAGSGIIVNGQLVRGMDHLAGEVALLPLNLSEDYLTLANTPEGTLELVSKNIMSIIAIVAPEAIVVYSDLILDGQDVSDEIKKSLSQYSLKVYPKIIKVENILEYILLGAMILSAKE
;
A
#
# COMPACT_ATOMS: atom_id res chain seq x y z
N MET A 1 -45.00 35.57 3.26
CA MET A 1 -44.74 34.97 4.58
C MET A 1 -44.57 36.13 5.53
N ASP A 2 -45.28 36.15 6.66
CA ASP A 2 -45.03 37.10 7.74
C ASP A 2 -43.55 36.97 8.18
N ASP A 3 -42.88 38.06 8.48
CA ASP A 3 -41.45 38.05 8.81
C ASP A 3 -41.18 37.21 10.07
N TYR A 4 -42.11 37.27 11.03
CA TYR A 4 -42.10 36.41 12.22
C TYR A 4 -42.16 34.91 11.87
N LEU A 5 -43.01 34.53 10.92
CA LEU A 5 -43.15 33.13 10.49
C LEU A 5 -41.90 32.64 9.76
N ARG A 6 -41.22 33.53 9.04
CA ARG A 6 -39.98 33.24 8.30
C ARG A 6 -38.81 32.95 9.24
N GLU A 7 -38.68 33.73 10.31
CA GLU A 7 -37.67 33.50 11.34
C GLU A 7 -37.85 32.14 12.01
N ILE A 8 -39.09 31.80 12.39
CA ILE A 8 -39.41 30.48 12.97
C ILE A 8 -39.04 29.35 12.00
N GLN A 9 -39.44 29.46 10.73
CA GLN A 9 -39.14 28.41 9.74
C GLN A 9 -37.65 28.30 9.41
N THR A 10 -36.92 29.41 9.43
CA THR A 10 -35.46 29.43 9.27
C THR A 10 -34.78 28.71 10.45
N ALA A 11 -35.25 28.93 11.69
CA ALA A 11 -34.76 28.20 12.86
C ALA A 11 -35.08 26.70 12.80
N ILE A 12 -36.26 26.32 12.29
CA ILE A 12 -36.63 24.92 12.05
C ILE A 12 -35.68 24.29 11.03
N PHE A 13 -35.40 24.97 9.92
CA PHE A 13 -34.48 24.50 8.89
C PHE A 13 -33.06 24.31 9.44
N ARG A 14 -32.56 25.26 10.23
CA ARG A 14 -31.29 25.15 10.95
C ARG A 14 -31.23 23.88 11.81
N LYS A 15 -32.28 23.64 12.61
CA LYS A 15 -32.38 22.44 13.44
C LYS A 15 -32.49 21.16 12.61
N TRP A 16 -33.15 21.22 11.46
CA TRP A 16 -33.24 20.09 10.53
C TRP A 16 -31.85 19.71 9.97
N ILE A 17 -31.02 20.69 9.59
CA ILE A 17 -29.62 20.45 9.17
C ILE A 17 -28.83 19.82 10.33
N SER A 18 -28.91 20.37 11.54
CA SER A 18 -28.18 19.86 12.72
C SER A 18 -28.52 18.41 13.10
N ASN A 19 -29.60 17.84 12.59
CA ASN A 19 -30.02 16.46 12.86
C ASN A 19 -29.71 15.51 11.68
N GLN A 20 -29.10 15.99 10.59
CA GLN A 20 -28.67 15.11 9.51
C GLN A 20 -27.57 14.17 9.98
N LYS A 21 -27.67 12.90 9.57
CA LYS A 21 -26.66 11.88 9.79
C LYS A 21 -26.30 11.26 8.45
N ARG A 22 -25.04 11.41 8.06
CA ARG A 22 -24.44 10.76 6.90
C ARG A 22 -23.18 10.05 7.34
N ASP A 23 -22.87 8.93 6.72
CA ASP A 23 -21.69 8.11 7.07
C ASP A 23 -20.38 8.70 6.50
N TYR A 24 -20.46 9.75 5.68
CA TYR A 24 -19.35 10.31 4.90
C TYR A 24 -18.94 11.75 5.28
N TYR A 25 -19.53 12.31 6.34
CA TYR A 25 -19.04 13.55 6.97
C TYR A 25 -19.45 13.66 8.43
N HIS A 26 -18.75 14.51 9.16
CA HIS A 26 -19.12 14.98 10.47
C HIS A 26 -19.83 16.33 10.37
N LEU A 27 -20.87 16.52 11.19
CA LEU A 27 -21.65 17.76 11.24
C LEU A 27 -21.68 18.26 12.69
N TYR A 28 -21.29 19.51 12.90
CA TYR A 28 -21.18 20.12 14.23
C TYR A 28 -21.35 21.65 14.17
N PRO A 29 -21.75 22.33 15.26
CA PRO A 29 -21.83 23.79 15.29
C PRO A 29 -20.43 24.41 15.26
N SER A 30 -20.29 25.58 14.62
CA SER A 30 -19.02 26.31 14.62
C SER A 30 -18.67 26.85 16.01
N GLU A 31 -17.38 26.78 16.37
CA GLU A 31 -16.87 27.33 17.63
C GLU A 31 -16.65 28.85 17.56
N THR A 32 -16.45 29.40 16.35
CA THR A 32 -16.11 30.81 16.13
C THR A 32 -17.28 31.65 15.63
N ASP A 33 -18.26 31.03 14.97
CA ASP A 33 -19.46 31.70 14.47
C ASP A 33 -20.70 30.99 15.01
N PRO A 34 -21.42 31.59 15.99
CA PRO A 34 -22.57 30.97 16.61
C PRO A 34 -23.74 30.78 15.64
N ASP A 35 -23.69 31.34 14.43
CA ASP A 35 -24.72 31.20 13.40
C ASP A 35 -24.32 30.27 12.25
N ALA A 36 -23.17 29.61 12.37
CA ALA A 36 -22.69 28.64 11.39
C ALA A 36 -22.81 27.19 11.87
N ILE A 37 -23.12 26.30 10.93
CA ILE A 37 -22.99 24.85 11.06
C ILE A 37 -21.82 24.41 10.16
N ILE A 38 -20.92 23.61 10.69
CA ILE A 38 -19.79 23.04 9.95
C ILE A 38 -20.12 21.61 9.51
N ILE A 39 -19.78 21.31 8.27
CA ILE A 39 -19.80 19.97 7.69
C ILE A 39 -18.38 19.66 7.20
N GLU A 40 -17.79 18.59 7.71
CA GLU A 40 -16.38 18.29 7.51
C GLU A 40 -16.12 16.81 7.23
N ASN A 41 -15.24 16.54 6.28
CA ASN A 41 -14.61 15.23 6.10
C ASN A 41 -13.15 15.40 5.64
N GLU A 42 -12.52 14.32 5.18
CA GLU A 42 -11.13 14.34 4.68
C GLU A 42 -10.95 15.21 3.42
N TYR A 43 -12.02 15.43 2.64
CA TYR A 43 -11.96 16.05 1.31
C TYR A 43 -12.43 17.51 1.30
N CYS A 44 -13.41 17.86 2.14
CA CYS A 44 -14.01 19.19 2.14
C CYS A 44 -14.20 19.76 3.55
N TYR A 45 -14.26 21.09 3.58
CA TYR A 45 -14.68 21.89 4.71
C TYR A 45 -15.85 22.76 4.24
N SER A 46 -17.02 22.61 4.87
CA SER A 46 -18.24 23.28 4.46
C SER A 46 -18.85 24.03 5.64
N TYR A 47 -19.43 25.19 5.36
CA TYR A 47 -20.17 25.97 6.34
C TYR A 47 -21.55 26.33 5.79
N VAL A 48 -22.55 26.24 6.68
CA VAL A 48 -23.90 26.73 6.47
C VAL A 48 -24.15 27.86 7.45
N THR A 49 -24.24 29.09 6.96
CA THR A 49 -24.35 30.30 7.78
C THR A 49 -25.76 30.87 7.72
N PHE A 50 -26.31 31.26 8.88
CA PHE A 50 -27.64 31.83 9.03
C PHE A 50 -27.54 33.32 9.37
N ASN A 51 -27.67 34.17 8.36
CA ASN A 51 -27.51 35.62 8.48
C ASN A 51 -28.83 36.35 8.80
N PRO A 52 -28.76 37.62 9.23
CA PRO A 52 -29.94 38.47 9.39
C PRO A 52 -30.83 38.51 8.14
N GLN A 53 -32.11 38.82 8.32
CA GLN A 53 -33.12 38.82 7.25
C GLN A 53 -33.41 37.42 6.66
N CYS A 54 -33.09 36.36 7.41
CA CYS A 54 -33.25 34.96 7.01
C CYS A 54 -32.48 34.63 5.72
N ILE A 55 -31.28 35.19 5.56
CA ILE A 55 -30.38 34.85 4.45
C ILE A 55 -29.54 33.65 4.88
N ILE A 56 -29.51 32.62 4.05
CA ILE A 56 -28.75 31.40 4.29
C ILE A 56 -27.64 31.32 3.26
N GLU A 57 -26.43 31.03 3.71
CA GLU A 57 -25.25 30.80 2.87
C GLU A 57 -24.83 29.34 3.00
N LEU A 58 -24.60 28.69 1.87
CA LEU A 58 -24.12 27.32 1.73
C LEU A 58 -22.79 27.37 1.01
N CYS A 59 -21.72 26.90 1.65
CA CYS A 59 -20.39 26.86 1.05
C CYS A 59 -19.73 25.50 1.25
N VAL A 60 -19.07 24.99 0.22
CA VAL A 60 -18.19 23.82 0.28
C VAL A 60 -16.83 24.22 -0.27
N MET A 61 -15.82 24.18 0.58
CA MET A 61 -14.41 24.35 0.21
C MET A 61 -13.76 22.99 0.04
N ASN A 62 -13.05 22.80 -1.06
CA ASN A 62 -12.17 21.65 -1.23
C ASN A 62 -10.90 21.88 -0.41
N LYS A 63 -10.64 21.05 0.61
CA LYS A 63 -9.48 21.18 1.49
C LYS A 63 -8.14 20.98 0.77
N ARG A 64 -8.16 20.30 -0.38
CA ARG A 64 -6.95 19.90 -1.12
C ARG A 64 -6.57 20.90 -2.21
N THR A 65 -7.56 21.40 -2.96
CA THR A 65 -7.32 22.42 -4.00
C THR A 65 -7.34 23.84 -3.46
N ASP A 66 -7.89 24.04 -2.25
CA ASP A 66 -8.20 25.35 -1.68
C ASP A 66 -9.18 26.17 -2.57
N GLU A 67 -9.99 25.46 -3.37
CA GLU A 67 -10.99 26.05 -4.26
C GLU A 67 -12.41 25.81 -3.75
N MET A 68 -13.29 26.74 -4.06
CA MET A 68 -14.70 26.70 -3.70
C MET A 68 -15.46 25.78 -4.66
N ALA A 69 -15.89 24.63 -4.16
CA ALA A 69 -16.59 23.60 -4.93
C ALA A 69 -18.10 23.87 -5.06
N PHE A 70 -18.69 24.55 -4.07
CA PHE A 70 -20.09 24.94 -4.05
C PHE A 70 -20.25 26.26 -3.29
N TYR A 71 -21.01 27.19 -3.84
CA TYR A 71 -21.40 28.41 -3.14
C TYR A 71 -22.78 28.86 -3.60
N LEU A 72 -23.66 29.07 -2.63
CA LEU A 72 -24.99 29.57 -2.86
C LEU A 72 -25.43 30.41 -1.66
N HIS A 73 -26.08 31.54 -1.92
CA HIS A 73 -26.81 32.28 -0.89
C HIS A 73 -28.25 32.51 -1.33
N PHE A 74 -29.19 32.42 -0.39
CA PHE A 74 -30.60 32.63 -0.68
C PHE A 74 -31.35 33.13 0.54
N GLN A 75 -32.38 33.96 0.33
CA GLN A 75 -33.32 34.29 1.38
C GLN A 75 -34.33 33.16 1.56
N PHE A 76 -34.57 32.75 2.79
CA PHE A 76 -35.53 31.71 3.12
C PHE A 76 -36.93 32.08 2.60
N LYS A 77 -37.56 31.16 1.85
CA LYS A 77 -38.91 31.31 1.31
C LYS A 77 -39.84 30.20 1.74
N THR A 78 -39.42 28.94 1.61
CA THR A 78 -40.17 27.76 2.03
C THR A 78 -39.19 26.68 2.49
N LEU A 79 -39.62 25.83 3.41
CA LEU A 79 -38.80 24.74 3.94
C LEU A 79 -38.39 23.74 2.84
N ASN A 80 -39.31 23.34 1.97
CA ASN A 80 -39.03 22.40 0.89
C ASN A 80 -37.95 22.91 -0.07
N HIS A 81 -37.97 24.21 -0.40
CA HIS A 81 -36.96 24.81 -1.26
C HIS A 81 -35.59 24.83 -0.57
N ALA A 82 -35.54 25.23 0.69
CA ALA A 82 -34.30 25.26 1.46
C ALA A 82 -33.69 23.85 1.61
N ILE A 83 -34.51 22.83 1.85
CA ILE A 83 -34.07 21.42 1.90
C ILE A 83 -33.51 20.98 0.55
N SER A 84 -34.18 21.29 -0.57
CA SER A 84 -33.69 20.95 -1.91
C SER A 84 -32.29 21.52 -2.16
N LEU A 85 -32.06 22.78 -1.82
CA LEU A 85 -30.75 23.43 -1.99
C LEU A 85 -29.67 22.82 -1.09
N PHE A 86 -30.03 22.40 0.12
CA PHE A 86 -29.11 21.67 0.99
C PHE A 86 -28.77 20.29 0.43
N GLU A 87 -29.74 19.53 -0.08
CA GLU A 87 -29.49 18.23 -0.71
C GLU A 87 -28.60 18.37 -1.96
N GLU A 88 -28.71 19.45 -2.73
CA GLU A 88 -27.79 19.74 -3.84
C GLU A 88 -26.36 19.98 -3.36
N MET A 89 -26.18 20.70 -2.24
CA MET A 89 -24.88 20.86 -1.59
C MET A 89 -24.34 19.52 -1.06
N ASP A 90 -25.19 18.71 -0.42
CA ASP A 90 -24.85 17.37 0.10
C ASP A 90 -24.40 16.43 -1.03
N GLN A 91 -25.05 16.48 -2.19
CA GLN A 91 -24.64 15.76 -3.39
C GLN A 91 -23.26 16.21 -3.91
N CYS A 92 -22.92 17.49 -3.78
CA CYS A 92 -21.57 17.98 -4.10
C CYS A 92 -20.52 17.34 -3.18
N ILE A 93 -20.79 17.31 -1.87
CA ILE A 93 -19.92 16.66 -0.88
C ILE A 93 -19.79 15.15 -1.17
N GLN A 94 -20.90 14.48 -1.45
CA GLN A 94 -20.90 13.04 -1.73
C GLN A 94 -20.11 12.69 -3.01
N LYS A 95 -20.17 13.53 -4.04
CA LYS A 95 -19.35 13.35 -5.26
C LYS A 95 -17.85 13.44 -4.96
N MET A 96 -17.44 14.34 -4.06
CA MET A 96 -16.03 14.47 -3.67
C MET A 96 -15.53 13.27 -2.89
N VAL A 97 -16.40 12.63 -2.11
CA VAL A 97 -16.08 11.37 -1.40
C VAL A 97 -15.96 10.20 -2.39
N ASN A 98 -16.89 10.10 -3.34
CA ASN A 98 -16.98 8.97 -4.27
C ASN A 98 -16.02 9.03 -5.47
N GLN A 99 -15.46 10.20 -5.76
CA GLN A 99 -14.42 10.36 -6.78
C GLN A 99 -13.11 10.76 -6.09
N PRO A 100 -12.30 9.80 -5.61
CA PRO A 100 -10.96 10.11 -5.18
C PRO A 100 -10.14 10.66 -6.37
N ILE A 101 -9.18 11.54 -6.07
CA ILE A 101 -8.28 12.14 -7.07
C ILE A 101 -7.60 11.04 -7.88
N CYS A 102 -7.72 11.09 -9.21
CA CYS A 102 -6.96 10.21 -10.08
C CYS A 102 -5.53 10.75 -10.27
N ARG A 103 -4.55 10.03 -9.75
CA ARG A 103 -3.13 10.40 -9.82
C ARG A 103 -2.48 9.84 -11.08
N LEU A 104 -1.99 10.74 -11.93
CA LEU A 104 -1.35 10.45 -13.20
C LEU A 104 0.18 10.59 -13.08
N LEU A 105 0.93 9.56 -13.44
CA LEU A 105 2.39 9.61 -13.51
C LEU A 105 2.87 9.60 -14.96
N LEU A 106 3.49 10.70 -15.38
CA LEU A 106 4.07 10.84 -16.70
C LEU A 106 5.55 10.41 -16.70
N CYS A 107 5.91 9.41 -17.50
CA CYS A 107 7.28 8.88 -17.55
C CYS A 107 7.94 9.07 -18.93
N CYS A 108 9.19 9.54 -18.96
CA CYS A 108 10.06 9.52 -20.15
C CYS A 108 11.48 9.07 -19.81
N SER A 109 12.43 9.21 -20.75
CA SER A 109 13.82 8.80 -20.55
C SER A 109 14.55 9.65 -19.50
N GLY A 110 14.46 10.98 -19.57
CA GLY A 110 15.27 11.91 -18.75
C GLY A 110 14.50 12.85 -17.81
N GLY A 111 13.17 12.74 -17.71
CA GLY A 111 12.32 13.55 -16.82
C GLY A 111 12.11 15.02 -17.20
N MET A 112 13.01 15.66 -17.96
CA MET A 112 12.95 17.10 -18.25
C MET A 112 11.78 17.50 -19.18
N THR A 113 11.63 16.83 -20.34
CA THR A 113 10.56 17.12 -21.30
C THR A 113 9.17 16.73 -20.76
N THR A 114 9.10 15.73 -19.88
CA THR A 114 7.85 15.35 -19.22
C THR A 114 7.51 16.27 -18.07
N ALA A 115 8.47 16.86 -17.35
CA ALA A 115 8.18 17.89 -16.36
C ALA A 115 7.44 19.09 -16.99
N PHE A 116 7.89 19.52 -18.18
CA PHE A 116 7.20 20.59 -18.92
C PHE A 116 5.78 20.19 -19.36
N PHE A 117 5.59 18.97 -19.87
CA PHE A 117 4.24 18.53 -20.26
C PHE A 117 3.33 18.34 -19.04
N ALA A 118 3.86 17.80 -17.94
CA ALA A 118 3.14 17.66 -16.67
C ALA A 118 2.69 19.02 -16.13
N ASP A 119 3.50 20.07 -16.23
CA ASP A 119 3.10 21.43 -15.83
C ASP A 119 1.93 21.94 -16.69
N LYS A 120 1.96 21.73 -18.02
CA LYS A 120 0.83 22.04 -18.90
C LYS A 120 -0.43 21.26 -18.54
N ILE A 121 -0.29 19.98 -18.23
CA ILE A 121 -1.40 19.12 -17.81
C ILE A 121 -1.96 19.62 -16.47
N LYS A 122 -1.10 19.96 -15.51
CA LYS A 122 -1.49 20.52 -14.20
C LYS A 122 -2.30 21.80 -14.37
N ASN A 123 -1.86 22.70 -15.25
CA ASN A 123 -2.60 23.91 -15.58
C ASN A 123 -3.96 23.59 -16.24
N GLY A 124 -4.01 22.62 -17.17
CA GLY A 124 -5.25 22.19 -17.80
C GLY A 124 -6.23 21.55 -16.82
N ILE A 125 -5.75 20.68 -15.92
CA ILE A 125 -6.52 20.09 -14.81
C ILE A 125 -7.14 21.20 -13.95
N LYS A 126 -6.35 22.21 -13.58
CA LYS A 126 -6.82 23.35 -12.79
C LYS A 126 -7.88 24.17 -13.53
N VAL A 127 -7.63 24.53 -14.79
CA VAL A 127 -8.57 25.32 -15.61
C VAL A 127 -9.90 24.59 -15.83
N LEU A 128 -9.84 23.26 -15.97
CA LEU A 128 -11.01 22.42 -16.19
C LEU A 128 -11.66 21.91 -14.88
N ASN A 129 -11.12 22.29 -13.72
CA ASN A 129 -11.54 21.82 -12.40
C ASN A 129 -11.68 20.28 -12.33
N LEU A 130 -10.70 19.57 -12.87
CA LEU A 130 -10.70 18.12 -12.91
C LEU A 130 -10.14 17.55 -11.60
N ASN A 131 -10.75 16.46 -11.15
CA ASN A 131 -10.33 15.74 -9.95
C ASN A 131 -9.16 14.79 -10.26
N MET A 132 -8.08 15.36 -10.78
CA MET A 132 -6.87 14.65 -11.20
C MET A 132 -5.65 15.37 -10.66
N GLU A 133 -4.56 14.63 -10.47
CA GLU A 133 -3.24 15.21 -10.22
C GLU A 133 -2.23 14.59 -11.16
N VAL A 134 -1.19 15.34 -11.52
CA VAL A 134 -0.17 14.86 -12.44
C VAL A 134 1.23 15.17 -11.93
N ALA A 135 2.11 14.19 -12.04
CA ALA A 135 3.54 14.35 -11.82
C ALA A 135 4.35 13.77 -12.98
N ALA A 136 5.62 14.13 -13.05
CA ALA A 136 6.56 13.58 -14.03
C ALA A 136 7.72 12.85 -13.35
N THR A 137 8.17 11.77 -13.97
CA THR A 137 9.36 11.02 -13.54
C THR A 137 10.18 10.53 -14.74
N SER A 138 11.39 10.05 -14.47
CA SER A 138 12.21 9.34 -15.45
C SER A 138 11.97 7.83 -15.36
N TYR A 139 12.31 7.10 -16.42
CA TYR A 139 12.23 5.65 -16.46
C TYR A 139 12.97 4.99 -15.29
N GLN A 140 14.15 5.51 -14.93
CA GLN A 140 14.96 4.99 -13.82
C GLN A 140 14.24 5.03 -12.46
N LYS A 141 13.24 5.91 -12.30
CA LYS A 141 12.51 6.08 -11.05
C LYS A 141 11.07 5.58 -11.14
N ILE A 142 10.63 5.07 -12.30
CA ILE A 142 9.23 4.72 -12.54
C ILE A 142 8.75 3.66 -11.54
N TYR A 143 9.55 2.63 -11.27
CA TYR A 143 9.12 1.50 -10.46
C TYR A 143 8.95 1.83 -8.97
N ASN A 144 9.66 2.84 -8.49
CA ASN A 144 9.50 3.35 -7.12
C ASN A 144 8.34 4.33 -7.04
N VAL A 145 8.33 5.34 -7.92
CA VAL A 145 7.35 6.44 -7.87
C VAL A 145 5.95 5.97 -8.27
N ALA A 146 5.82 5.07 -9.24
CA ALA A 146 4.52 4.63 -9.76
C ALA A 146 3.67 3.87 -8.75
N GLN A 147 4.23 3.40 -7.63
CA GLN A 147 3.48 2.75 -6.55
C GLN A 147 2.36 3.63 -6.00
N ASN A 148 2.46 4.95 -6.15
CA ASN A 148 1.56 5.93 -5.51
C ASN A 148 0.57 6.59 -6.49
N TYR A 149 0.52 6.09 -7.73
CA TYR A 149 -0.29 6.63 -8.83
C TYR A 149 -1.25 5.59 -9.41
N ASP A 150 -2.38 6.03 -9.96
CA ASP A 150 -3.42 5.15 -10.50
C ASP A 150 -3.16 4.80 -11.98
N VAL A 151 -2.63 5.79 -12.71
CA VAL A 151 -2.36 5.70 -14.15
C VAL A 151 -0.89 6.03 -14.42
N ILE A 152 -0.23 5.15 -15.16
CA ILE A 152 1.15 5.33 -15.62
C ILE A 152 1.09 5.67 -17.11
N LEU A 153 1.52 6.89 -17.46
CA LEU A 153 1.55 7.41 -18.81
C LEU A 153 2.98 7.33 -19.36
N LEU A 154 3.23 6.40 -20.27
CA LEU A 154 4.52 6.22 -20.93
C LEU A 154 4.61 7.12 -22.16
N ALA A 155 5.59 8.03 -22.16
CA ALA A 155 5.92 8.81 -23.34
C ALA A 155 6.37 7.90 -24.50
N PRO A 156 6.20 8.31 -25.78
CA PRO A 156 6.52 7.48 -26.94
C PRO A 156 7.94 6.88 -26.90
N GLN A 157 8.92 7.64 -26.40
CA GLN A 157 10.33 7.24 -26.35
C GLN A 157 10.61 6.08 -25.39
N VAL A 158 9.77 5.86 -24.38
CA VAL A 158 9.90 4.76 -23.40
C VAL A 158 8.75 3.76 -23.50
N SER A 159 7.92 3.85 -24.55
CA SER A 159 6.74 3.01 -24.70
C SER A 159 7.07 1.52 -24.88
N TYR A 160 8.31 1.17 -25.26
CA TYR A 160 8.74 -0.22 -25.41
C TYR A 160 8.71 -1.01 -24.09
N VAL A 161 8.88 -0.34 -22.93
CA VAL A 161 8.84 -0.99 -21.61
C VAL A 161 7.43 -1.28 -21.10
N LYS A 162 6.37 -0.95 -21.87
CA LYS A 162 4.98 -1.06 -21.41
C LYS A 162 4.65 -2.44 -20.83
N LEU A 163 5.01 -3.51 -21.52
CA LEU A 163 4.70 -4.88 -21.07
C LEU A 163 5.41 -5.22 -19.75
N GLN A 164 6.62 -4.72 -19.55
CA GLN A 164 7.37 -4.89 -18.31
C GLN A 164 6.70 -4.14 -17.17
N VAL A 165 6.32 -2.88 -17.39
CA VAL A 165 5.62 -2.03 -16.42
C VAL A 165 4.24 -2.61 -16.06
N GLU A 166 3.48 -3.12 -17.04
CA GLU A 166 2.19 -3.79 -16.81
C GLU A 166 2.32 -5.06 -15.96
N LYS A 167 3.41 -5.83 -16.15
CA LYS A 167 3.66 -7.03 -15.35
C LYS A 167 4.02 -6.69 -13.90
N VAL A 168 4.80 -5.63 -13.67
CA VAL A 168 5.14 -5.16 -12.32
C VAL A 168 3.89 -4.56 -11.64
N PHE A 169 3.10 -3.76 -12.36
CA PHE A 169 1.94 -3.06 -11.81
C PHE A 169 0.60 -3.62 -12.31
N LYS A 170 0.29 -4.88 -11.97
CA LYS A 170 -0.90 -5.62 -12.45
C LYS A 170 -2.23 -4.88 -12.22
N ASN A 171 -2.33 -4.11 -11.13
CA ASN A 171 -3.55 -3.40 -10.74
C ASN A 171 -3.59 -1.94 -11.23
N LYS A 172 -2.56 -1.44 -11.94
CA LYS A 172 -2.50 -0.03 -12.41
C LYS A 172 -2.77 0.07 -13.91
N LEU A 173 -3.28 1.22 -14.34
CA LEU A 173 -3.56 1.44 -15.76
C LEU A 173 -2.28 1.96 -16.43
N VAL A 174 -1.67 1.18 -17.30
CA VAL A 174 -0.45 1.58 -18.02
C VAL A 174 -0.79 1.93 -19.46
N LEU A 175 -0.61 3.20 -19.84
CA LEU A 175 -0.96 3.72 -21.15
C LEU A 175 0.28 4.17 -21.92
N LYS A 176 0.28 3.91 -23.23
CA LYS A 176 1.20 4.52 -24.17
C LYS A 176 0.56 5.81 -24.66
N ILE A 177 1.19 6.95 -24.41
CA ILE A 177 0.67 8.21 -24.94
C ILE A 177 0.82 8.18 -26.46
N PRO A 178 -0.26 8.41 -27.24
CA PRO A 178 -0.15 8.54 -28.67
C PRO A 178 0.87 9.62 -29.07
N THR A 179 1.75 9.30 -30.01
CA THR A 179 2.85 10.19 -30.43
C THR A 179 2.34 11.59 -30.81
N GLN A 180 1.19 11.68 -31.47
CA GLN A 180 0.58 12.95 -31.85
C GLN A 180 0.17 13.80 -30.65
N ILE A 181 -0.41 13.20 -29.60
CA ILE A 181 -0.80 13.90 -28.37
C ILE A 181 0.44 14.42 -27.65
N PHE A 182 1.47 13.57 -27.51
CA PHE A 182 2.70 13.94 -26.83
C PHE A 182 3.48 15.04 -27.57
N ALA A 183 3.68 14.88 -28.89
CA ALA A 183 4.47 15.82 -29.68
C ALA A 183 3.83 17.22 -29.79
N SER A 184 2.50 17.29 -29.75
CA SER A 184 1.76 18.57 -29.79
C SER A 184 1.49 19.17 -28.40
N TYR A 185 1.87 18.48 -27.32
CA TYR A 185 1.50 18.85 -25.94
C TYR A 185 -0.01 19.09 -25.77
N ASN A 186 -0.84 18.29 -26.44
CA ASN A 186 -2.29 18.47 -26.43
C ASN A 186 -2.90 17.92 -25.14
N VAL A 187 -3.08 18.81 -24.16
CA VAL A 187 -3.59 18.47 -22.82
C VAL A 187 -5.03 17.93 -22.89
N GLY A 188 -5.90 18.57 -23.68
CA GLY A 188 -7.31 18.15 -23.80
C GLY A 188 -7.42 16.73 -24.36
N ALA A 189 -6.72 16.43 -25.45
CA ALA A 189 -6.70 15.09 -26.03
C ALA A 189 -6.13 14.04 -25.08
N LEU A 190 -5.12 14.40 -24.27
CA LEU A 190 -4.56 13.48 -23.28
C LEU A 190 -5.57 13.15 -22.17
N ILE A 191 -6.26 14.16 -21.65
CA ILE A 191 -7.28 13.98 -20.60
C ILE A 191 -8.39 13.06 -21.12
N THR A 192 -8.94 13.34 -22.30
CA THR A 192 -9.98 12.49 -22.92
C THR A 192 -9.49 11.04 -23.08
N PHE A 193 -8.26 10.86 -23.56
CA PHE A 193 -7.66 9.53 -23.71
C PHE A 193 -7.53 8.77 -22.38
N VAL A 194 -7.18 9.46 -21.28
CA VAL A 194 -7.11 8.87 -19.94
C VAL A 194 -8.49 8.48 -19.42
N GLU A 195 -9.47 9.38 -19.51
CA GLU A 195 -10.84 9.13 -19.04
C GLU A 195 -11.51 7.96 -19.76
N GLU A 196 -11.35 7.87 -21.08
CA GLU A 196 -11.85 6.74 -21.87
C GLU A 196 -11.19 5.42 -21.45
N SER A 197 -9.89 5.45 -21.14
CA SER A 197 -9.14 4.27 -20.73
C SER A 197 -9.53 3.79 -19.32
N LEU A 198 -9.83 4.71 -18.40
CA LEU A 198 -10.31 4.38 -17.05
C LEU A 198 -11.67 3.69 -17.08
N LYS A 199 -12.64 4.22 -17.85
CA LYS A 199 -13.98 3.62 -18.02
C LYS A 199 -13.93 2.17 -18.54
N ASN A 200 -12.92 1.83 -19.34
CA ASN A 200 -12.76 0.48 -19.88
C ASN A 200 -12.14 -0.51 -18.88
N LYS A 201 -11.42 -0.03 -17.85
CA LYS A 201 -10.72 -0.87 -16.87
C LYS A 201 -11.62 -1.33 -15.72
N GLU A 202 -12.62 -0.54 -15.32
CA GLU A 202 -13.53 -0.84 -14.19
C GLU A 202 -14.35 -2.14 -14.33
N LYS A 203 -14.24 -2.86 -15.46
CA LYS A 203 -14.96 -4.12 -15.72
C LYS A 203 -14.17 -5.40 -15.42
N LYS A 204 -12.98 -5.35 -14.78
CA LYS A 204 -12.04 -6.49 -14.88
C LYS A 204 -11.24 -6.96 -13.66
N TYR A 205 -11.51 -6.52 -12.44
CA TYR A 205 -10.77 -7.06 -11.28
C TYR A 205 -11.68 -7.31 -10.07
N ASP A 206 -11.91 -8.59 -9.82
CA ASP A 206 -12.20 -9.13 -8.50
C ASP A 206 -11.47 -10.48 -8.45
N SER A 207 -10.35 -10.55 -7.71
CA SER A 207 -9.62 -11.81 -7.54
C SER A 207 -9.17 -11.92 -6.09
N THR A 208 -9.95 -12.66 -5.32
CA THR A 208 -9.57 -13.17 -4.00
C THR A 208 -8.45 -14.20 -4.19
N VAL A 209 -7.29 -13.98 -3.57
CA VAL A 209 -6.21 -14.97 -3.52
C VAL A 209 -6.58 -16.04 -2.50
N GLU A 210 -6.51 -17.31 -2.88
CA GLU A 210 -6.76 -18.41 -1.94
C GLU A 210 -5.63 -18.50 -0.89
N PRO A 211 -5.97 -18.71 0.39
CA PRO A 211 -4.96 -18.85 1.44
C PRO A 211 -4.04 -20.06 1.24
N LEU A 212 -2.77 -19.90 1.59
CA LEU A 212 -1.77 -20.96 1.45
C LEU A 212 -1.93 -22.05 2.52
N ALA A 213 -2.13 -23.31 2.09
CA ALA A 213 -2.20 -24.46 2.99
C ALA A 213 -0.81 -24.98 3.39
N SER A 214 -0.67 -25.38 4.66
CA SER A 214 0.51 -26.12 5.13
C SER A 214 0.48 -27.58 4.64
N MET A 215 1.61 -28.07 4.15
CA MET A 215 1.86 -29.49 3.89
C MET A 215 2.53 -30.21 5.08
N MET A 216 2.87 -29.46 6.13
CA MET A 216 3.43 -29.98 7.38
C MET A 216 2.37 -29.99 8.48
N GLU A 217 2.41 -31.01 9.34
CA GLU A 217 1.61 -31.03 10.56
C GLU A 217 2.17 -30.00 11.55
N ILE A 218 1.37 -28.98 11.89
CA ILE A 218 1.70 -28.02 12.94
C ILE A 218 1.02 -28.51 14.22
N LYS A 219 1.80 -28.77 15.28
CA LYS A 219 1.26 -29.26 16.55
C LYS A 219 1.13 -28.09 17.50
N THR A 220 -0.07 -27.51 17.55
CA THR A 220 -0.44 -26.46 18.51
C THR A 220 -1.91 -26.57 18.85
N LYS A 221 -2.27 -26.19 20.08
CA LYS A 221 -3.66 -26.02 20.53
C LYS A 221 -4.04 -24.54 20.71
N LYS A 222 -3.13 -23.62 20.40
CA LYS A 222 -3.31 -22.19 20.58
C LYS A 222 -4.05 -21.58 19.39
N ASN A 223 -4.93 -20.61 19.64
CA ASN A 223 -5.44 -19.72 18.60
C ASN A 223 -4.46 -18.56 18.40
N ILE A 224 -4.02 -18.36 17.17
CA ILE A 224 -2.88 -17.50 16.85
C ILE A 224 -3.32 -16.39 15.91
N LEU A 225 -3.16 -15.14 16.34
CA LEU A 225 -3.27 -13.97 15.48
C LEU A 225 -1.92 -13.70 14.84
N ALA A 226 -1.79 -13.95 13.53
CA ALA A 226 -0.60 -13.61 12.75
C ALA A 226 -0.79 -12.26 12.08
N VAL A 227 0.17 -11.36 12.25
CA VAL A 227 0.14 -9.99 11.73
C VAL A 227 1.40 -9.76 10.89
N SER A 228 1.26 -9.16 9.73
CA SER A 228 2.35 -8.71 8.86
C SER A 228 2.25 -7.20 8.70
N ILE A 229 3.32 -6.49 9.01
CA ILE A 229 3.42 -5.03 8.82
C ILE A 229 4.46 -4.77 7.75
N ASN A 230 4.02 -4.43 6.54
CA ASN A 230 4.91 -4.26 5.39
C ASN A 230 4.78 -2.85 4.83
N ALA A 231 5.87 -2.27 4.33
CA ALA A 231 5.84 -0.96 3.67
C ALA A 231 6.25 -1.10 2.19
N ASN A 232 5.33 -0.77 1.29
CA ASN A 232 5.49 -0.81 -0.16
C ASN A 232 5.32 0.61 -0.72
N GLY A 233 6.41 1.34 -0.92
CA GLY A 233 6.36 2.70 -1.47
C GLY A 233 5.78 3.71 -0.47
N GLU A 234 4.78 4.50 -0.85
CA GLU A 234 4.05 5.41 0.06
C GLU A 234 2.90 4.73 0.81
N ASN A 235 2.62 3.44 0.60
CA ASN A 235 1.58 2.74 1.35
C ASN A 235 2.19 1.62 2.19
N SER A 236 1.71 1.52 3.41
CA SER A 236 2.04 0.46 4.34
C SER A 236 0.79 -0.33 4.68
N HIS A 237 0.98 -1.63 4.84
CA HIS A 237 -0.07 -2.60 5.00
C HIS A 237 0.06 -3.25 6.39
N ILE A 238 -1.05 -3.30 7.12
CA ILE A 238 -1.23 -4.15 8.29
C ILE A 238 -2.16 -5.27 7.86
N SER A 239 -1.61 -6.41 7.51
CA SER A 239 -2.39 -7.60 7.19
C SER A 239 -2.42 -8.51 8.40
N TYR A 240 -3.58 -9.04 8.76
CA TYR A 240 -3.69 -9.95 9.88
C TYR A 240 -4.64 -11.11 9.61
N ARG A 241 -4.32 -12.25 10.20
CA ARG A 241 -5.05 -13.49 10.04
C ARG A 241 -5.14 -14.25 11.36
N LEU A 242 -6.35 -14.63 11.75
CA LEU A 242 -6.59 -15.44 12.94
C LEU A 242 -6.70 -16.91 12.55
N TYR A 243 -5.82 -17.72 13.11
CA TYR A 243 -5.85 -19.18 13.00
C TYR A 243 -6.42 -19.78 14.28
N ASN A 244 -7.40 -20.68 14.17
CA ASN A 244 -7.87 -21.43 15.33
C ASN A 244 -6.90 -22.58 15.71
N ASN A 245 -7.20 -23.28 16.79
CA ASN A 245 -6.46 -24.47 17.25
C ASN A 245 -6.47 -25.68 16.28
N LEU A 246 -7.29 -25.63 15.22
CA LEU A 246 -7.28 -26.58 14.11
C LEU A 246 -6.52 -26.04 12.88
N GLN A 247 -5.88 -24.87 12.99
CA GLN A 247 -5.18 -24.14 11.92
C GLN A 247 -6.10 -23.64 10.79
N GLU A 248 -7.40 -23.59 11.04
CA GLU A 248 -8.35 -23.00 10.10
C GLU A 248 -8.32 -21.48 10.25
N ILE A 249 -8.50 -20.80 9.12
CA ILE A 249 -8.56 -19.34 9.06
C ILE A 249 -9.94 -18.89 9.49
N VAL A 250 -10.01 -18.18 10.62
CA VAL A 250 -11.26 -17.64 11.18
C VAL A 250 -11.49 -16.21 10.72
N LEU A 251 -10.41 -15.45 10.54
CA LEU A 251 -10.43 -14.04 10.13
C LEU A 251 -9.25 -13.76 9.23
N ASP A 252 -9.46 -12.94 8.21
CA ASP A 252 -8.45 -12.42 7.30
C ASP A 252 -8.79 -10.97 6.94
N SER A 253 -7.86 -10.06 7.10
CA SER A 253 -8.06 -8.64 6.82
C SER A 253 -6.77 -7.91 6.50
N ASN A 254 -6.90 -6.77 5.83
CA ASN A 254 -5.79 -5.91 5.44
C ASN A 254 -6.18 -4.44 5.59
N ILE A 255 -5.36 -3.68 6.30
CA ILE A 255 -5.50 -2.23 6.49
C ILE A 255 -4.40 -1.54 5.70
N ILE A 256 -4.76 -0.51 4.92
CA ILE A 256 -3.83 0.28 4.12
C ILE A 256 -3.72 1.68 4.72
N LYS A 257 -2.50 2.14 5.00
CA LYS A 257 -2.18 3.47 5.52
C LYS A 257 -1.01 4.06 4.74
N SER A 258 -0.94 5.39 4.59
CA SER A 258 0.22 6.03 3.95
C SER A 258 1.47 5.94 4.82
N ASN A 259 1.33 6.18 6.11
CA ASN A 259 2.36 5.92 7.11
C ASN A 259 1.73 5.19 8.30
N ILE A 260 2.37 4.14 8.80
CA ILE A 260 1.90 3.42 9.98
C ILE A 260 2.52 4.04 11.22
N LYS A 261 1.67 4.55 12.10
CA LYS A 261 2.07 4.97 13.44
C LYS A 261 1.73 3.86 14.42
N LEU A 262 2.34 3.92 15.61
CA LEU A 262 2.04 2.97 16.68
C LEU A 262 0.53 2.85 16.99
N HIS A 263 -0.21 3.96 17.03
CA HIS A 263 -1.66 3.94 17.30
C HIS A 263 -2.45 3.19 16.22
N ASP A 264 -2.05 3.23 14.94
CA ASP A 264 -2.72 2.47 13.89
C ASP A 264 -2.58 0.95 14.13
N VAL A 265 -1.41 0.51 14.61
CA VAL A 265 -1.17 -0.89 14.98
C VAL A 265 -2.00 -1.27 16.20
N LEU A 266 -2.07 -0.38 17.21
CA LEU A 266 -2.88 -0.61 18.40
C LEU A 266 -4.37 -0.70 18.07
N ASP A 267 -4.91 0.23 17.27
CA ASP A 267 -6.32 0.25 16.87
C ASP A 267 -6.72 -1.03 16.12
N ALA A 268 -5.83 -1.49 15.21
CA ALA A 268 -6.04 -2.74 14.48
C ALA A 268 -6.08 -3.95 15.42
N LEU A 269 -5.12 -4.04 16.34
CA LEU A 269 -5.04 -5.14 17.29
C LEU A 269 -6.17 -5.09 18.33
N ASP A 270 -6.47 -3.93 18.90
CA ASP A 270 -7.58 -3.72 19.85
C ASP A 270 -8.90 -4.21 19.25
N THR A 271 -9.18 -3.84 17.99
CA THR A 271 -10.40 -4.26 17.29
C THR A 271 -10.51 -5.77 17.21
N VAL A 272 -9.43 -6.46 16.79
CA VAL A 272 -9.46 -7.91 16.57
C VAL A 272 -9.48 -8.68 17.89
N VAL A 273 -8.69 -8.23 18.87
CA VAL A 273 -8.60 -8.86 20.20
C VAL A 273 -9.92 -8.72 20.96
N LEU A 274 -10.58 -7.55 20.91
CA LEU A 274 -11.90 -7.35 21.52
C LEU A 274 -12.99 -8.22 20.88
N GLN A 275 -12.89 -8.46 19.56
CA GLN A 275 -13.86 -9.31 18.86
C GLN A 275 -13.60 -10.80 19.05
N ASN A 276 -12.41 -11.20 19.49
CA ASN A 276 -11.97 -12.60 19.53
C ASN A 276 -11.18 -12.91 20.81
N GLU A 277 -11.87 -13.05 21.93
CA GLU A 277 -11.24 -13.32 23.25
C GLU A 277 -10.44 -14.63 23.30
N MET A 278 -10.71 -15.56 22.38
CA MET A 278 -10.04 -16.86 22.28
C MET A 278 -8.59 -16.78 21.78
N ILE A 279 -8.10 -15.62 21.33
CA ILE A 279 -6.71 -15.46 20.90
C ILE A 279 -5.77 -15.76 22.06
N ASP A 280 -4.87 -16.72 21.88
CA ASP A 280 -3.86 -17.09 22.89
C ASP A 280 -2.53 -16.38 22.63
N VAL A 281 -2.17 -16.22 21.35
CA VAL A 281 -0.87 -15.70 20.90
C VAL A 281 -1.05 -14.66 19.81
N ILE A 282 -0.25 -13.60 19.86
CA ILE A 282 -0.14 -12.62 18.78
C ILE A 282 1.29 -12.67 18.24
N SER A 283 1.43 -12.92 16.95
CA SER A 283 2.70 -12.91 16.24
C SER A 283 2.72 -11.77 15.24
N ILE A 284 3.80 -10.99 15.24
CA ILE A 284 3.93 -9.81 14.39
C ILE A 284 5.23 -9.95 13.59
N ALA A 285 5.07 -10.11 12.27
CA ALA A 285 6.12 -10.12 11.29
C ALA A 285 6.34 -8.71 10.73
N LEU A 286 7.57 -8.21 10.83
CA LEU A 286 7.93 -6.87 10.39
C LEU A 286 9.35 -6.83 9.80
N PRO A 287 9.61 -5.96 8.81
CA PRO A 287 10.96 -5.68 8.33
C PRO A 287 11.77 -5.00 9.43
N GLY A 288 12.98 -5.44 9.70
CA GLY A 288 13.79 -4.82 10.73
C GLY A 288 14.97 -5.67 11.16
N VAL A 289 15.87 -5.04 11.89
CA VAL A 289 17.02 -5.69 12.50
C VAL A 289 16.63 -6.27 13.85
N MET A 290 17.14 -7.45 14.15
CA MET A 290 16.98 -8.04 15.47
C MET A 290 18.03 -7.47 16.41
N VAL A 291 17.62 -6.97 17.58
CA VAL A 291 18.52 -6.55 18.65
C VAL A 291 17.97 -7.10 19.96
N GLU A 292 18.80 -7.80 20.73
CA GLU A 292 18.40 -8.38 22.03
C GLU A 292 17.14 -9.27 21.94
N GLY A 293 16.95 -9.97 20.82
CA GLY A 293 15.79 -10.84 20.60
C GLY A 293 14.48 -10.15 20.21
N ASN A 294 14.49 -8.84 19.94
CA ASN A 294 13.33 -8.08 19.44
C ASN A 294 13.59 -7.52 18.02
N VAL A 295 12.54 -7.39 17.21
CA VAL A 295 12.63 -6.75 15.88
C VAL A 295 12.53 -5.23 16.03
N TYR A 296 13.52 -4.51 15.51
CA TYR A 296 13.54 -3.05 15.42
C TYR A 296 13.27 -2.64 13.98
N SER A 297 12.13 -2.01 13.76
CA SER A 297 11.62 -1.62 12.45
C SER A 297 11.42 -0.11 12.34
N GLY A 298 12.17 0.55 11.46
CA GLY A 298 11.95 1.96 11.15
C GLY A 298 10.58 2.27 10.52
N ILE A 299 9.73 1.28 10.26
CA ILE A 299 8.44 1.43 9.57
C ILE A 299 7.34 1.96 10.49
N ILE A 300 7.38 1.63 11.79
CA ILE A 300 6.35 2.07 12.75
C ILE A 300 6.82 3.36 13.41
N GLU A 301 6.22 4.49 13.04
CA GLU A 301 6.52 5.78 13.65
C GLU A 301 6.16 5.75 15.15
N GLY A 302 7.17 6.01 16.00
CA GLY A 302 7.04 6.02 17.46
C GLY A 302 7.11 4.65 18.15
N GLY A 303 7.38 3.56 17.43
CA GLY A 303 7.12 2.20 17.90
C GLY A 303 8.29 1.27 18.23
N ASN A 304 9.56 1.68 18.35
CA ASN A 304 10.64 0.69 18.17
C ASN A 304 11.21 -0.06 19.38
N HIS A 305 11.47 0.58 20.52
CA HIS A 305 12.30 -0.08 21.55
C HIS A 305 11.51 -0.92 22.56
N GLN A 306 10.19 -0.71 22.66
CA GLN A 306 9.34 -1.31 23.69
C GLN A 306 8.06 -1.92 23.11
N LEU A 307 7.99 -2.16 21.79
CA LEU A 307 6.74 -2.63 21.17
C LEU A 307 6.29 -3.94 21.79
N LYS A 308 7.18 -4.92 21.89
CA LYS A 308 6.86 -6.22 22.50
C LYS A 308 6.32 -6.06 23.93
N GLU A 309 7.07 -5.37 24.79
CA GLU A 309 6.69 -5.15 26.19
C GLU A 309 5.37 -4.39 26.33
N LEU A 310 5.15 -3.38 25.47
CA LEU A 310 3.91 -2.62 25.41
C LEU A 310 2.72 -3.52 25.05
N LEU A 311 2.87 -4.37 24.04
CA LEU A 311 1.80 -5.26 23.58
C LEU A 311 1.54 -6.39 24.60
N GLU A 312 2.59 -6.95 25.21
CA GLU A 312 2.47 -7.95 26.28
C GLU A 312 1.69 -7.38 27.47
N LYS A 313 2.03 -6.15 27.89
CA LYS A 313 1.32 -5.47 28.97
C LYS A 313 -0.11 -5.10 28.60
N ARG A 314 -0.37 -4.72 27.35
CA ARG A 314 -1.69 -4.26 26.90
C ARG A 314 -2.69 -5.40 26.76
N TYR A 315 -2.25 -6.54 26.21
CA TYR A 315 -3.14 -7.65 25.88
C TYR A 315 -3.08 -8.81 26.86
N GLU A 316 -2.04 -8.88 27.71
CA GLU A 316 -1.80 -10.01 28.61
C GLU A 316 -1.74 -11.35 27.85
N LYS A 317 -1.20 -11.32 26.62
CA LYS A 317 -1.01 -12.46 25.73
C LYS A 317 0.46 -12.66 25.41
N GLU A 318 0.82 -13.86 24.94
CA GLU A 318 2.16 -14.12 24.40
C GLU A 318 2.36 -13.33 23.10
N ILE A 319 3.42 -12.52 23.03
CA ILE A 319 3.76 -11.71 21.85
C ILE A 319 5.07 -12.21 21.22
N TYR A 320 5.03 -12.52 19.93
CA TYR A 320 6.21 -12.87 19.15
C TYR A 320 6.52 -11.80 18.11
N MET A 321 7.71 -11.22 18.20
CA MET A 321 8.27 -10.33 17.17
C MET A 321 9.10 -11.18 16.21
N ILE A 322 8.75 -11.15 14.92
CA ILE A 322 9.31 -12.04 13.90
C ILE A 322 9.85 -11.19 12.74
N ASN A 323 11.04 -11.53 12.25
CA ASN A 323 11.53 -10.96 10.99
C ASN A 323 10.70 -11.51 9.81
N ASP A 324 10.23 -10.62 8.95
CA ASP A 324 9.36 -10.92 7.81
C ASP A 324 9.95 -11.96 6.84
N VAL A 325 11.23 -11.85 6.48
CA VAL A 325 11.88 -12.81 5.56
C VAL A 325 12.06 -14.19 6.21
N ASN A 326 12.34 -14.23 7.51
CA ASN A 326 12.38 -15.47 8.29
C ASN A 326 11.01 -16.12 8.40
N ALA A 327 9.94 -15.34 8.55
CA ALA A 327 8.58 -15.87 8.45
C ALA A 327 8.33 -16.43 7.04
N ALA A 328 8.68 -15.68 5.99
CA ALA A 328 8.46 -16.10 4.61
C ALA A 328 9.17 -17.43 4.26
N VAL A 329 10.43 -17.64 4.66
CA VAL A 329 11.10 -18.92 4.38
C VAL A 329 10.43 -20.09 5.11
N VAL A 330 9.96 -19.88 6.34
CA VAL A 330 9.26 -20.92 7.11
C VAL A 330 7.91 -21.25 6.48
N GLY A 331 7.14 -20.24 6.09
CA GLY A 331 5.87 -20.46 5.41
C GLY A 331 6.04 -21.19 4.07
N TYR A 332 7.03 -20.78 3.26
CA TYR A 332 7.35 -21.48 2.01
C TYR A 332 7.77 -22.92 2.26
N TYR A 333 8.65 -23.15 3.25
CA TYR A 333 9.10 -24.48 3.59
C TYR A 333 7.95 -25.39 4.01
N ALA A 334 7.00 -24.86 4.79
CA ALA A 334 5.84 -25.60 5.25
C ALA A 334 4.82 -25.90 4.14
N SER A 335 4.77 -25.11 3.08
CA SER A 335 3.86 -25.33 1.94
C SER A 335 4.40 -26.30 0.88
N GLN A 336 5.50 -27.01 1.16
CA GLN A 336 6.15 -27.92 0.21
C GLN A 336 6.78 -29.12 0.93
N ASN A 337 7.07 -30.18 0.18
CA ASN A 337 7.70 -31.41 0.70
C ASN A 337 8.88 -31.92 -0.17
N GLN A 338 9.40 -31.08 -1.06
CA GLN A 338 10.44 -31.41 -2.04
C GLN A 338 11.85 -31.14 -1.52
N TYR A 339 12.03 -30.08 -0.75
CA TYR A 339 13.34 -29.57 -0.33
C TYR A 339 13.43 -29.54 1.19
N LYS A 340 14.56 -29.99 1.73
CA LYS A 340 14.90 -29.93 3.16
C LYS A 340 15.77 -28.72 3.51
N SER A 341 16.56 -28.25 2.54
CA SER A 341 17.39 -27.07 2.69
C SER A 341 17.06 -26.05 1.61
N ILE A 342 16.58 -24.87 2.01
CA ILE A 342 16.18 -23.79 1.10
C ILE A 342 16.71 -22.45 1.59
N ALA A 343 16.96 -21.53 0.66
CA ALA A 343 17.06 -20.11 0.99
C ALA A 343 15.92 -19.36 0.32
N PHE A 344 15.33 -18.39 1.01
CA PHE A 344 14.37 -17.44 0.46
C PHE A 344 15.08 -16.09 0.38
N LEU A 345 15.20 -15.53 -0.81
CA LEU A 345 15.78 -14.20 -1.05
C LEU A 345 14.64 -13.22 -1.37
N PHE A 346 14.50 -12.20 -0.54
CA PHE A 346 13.53 -11.13 -0.70
C PHE A 346 14.24 -9.86 -1.17
N GLN A 347 13.95 -9.42 -2.41
CA GLN A 347 14.49 -8.21 -3.02
C GLN A 347 13.34 -7.29 -3.49
N PRO A 348 12.81 -6.43 -2.60
CA PRO A 348 11.80 -5.43 -2.95
C PRO A 348 12.38 -4.30 -3.83
N ILE A 349 11.50 -3.56 -4.52
CA ILE A 349 11.86 -2.34 -5.26
C ILE A 349 12.49 -1.29 -4.35
N GLY A 350 13.64 -0.78 -4.74
CA GLY A 350 14.27 0.41 -4.14
C GLY A 350 14.71 0.23 -2.69
N ARG A 351 14.74 -0.99 -2.16
CA ARG A 351 15.20 -1.29 -0.79
C ARG A 351 16.20 -2.45 -0.78
N MET A 352 16.86 -2.61 0.36
CA MET A 352 17.83 -3.68 0.57
C MET A 352 17.15 -5.05 0.65
N ALA A 353 17.87 -6.08 0.20
CA ALA A 353 17.44 -7.46 0.28
C ALA A 353 17.72 -8.08 1.65
N GLY A 354 16.86 -9.04 2.00
CA GLY A 354 17.06 -9.95 3.12
C GLY A 354 16.92 -11.40 2.66
N SER A 355 17.46 -12.34 3.43
CA SER A 355 17.30 -13.77 3.17
C SER A 355 16.91 -14.54 4.43
N GLY A 356 15.96 -15.45 4.29
CA GLY A 356 15.66 -16.48 5.28
C GLY A 356 16.27 -17.79 4.82
N ILE A 357 16.91 -18.54 5.72
CA ILE A 357 17.64 -19.76 5.35
C ILE A 357 17.18 -20.92 6.23
N ILE A 358 16.77 -22.02 5.59
CA ILE A 358 16.49 -23.30 6.25
C ILE A 358 17.53 -24.32 5.80
N VAL A 359 18.14 -25.00 6.76
CA VAL A 359 19.06 -26.12 6.53
C VAL A 359 18.54 -27.34 7.27
N ASN A 360 18.31 -28.45 6.55
CA ASN A 360 17.79 -29.70 7.10
C ASN A 360 16.51 -29.51 7.93
N GLY A 361 15.59 -28.66 7.46
CA GLY A 361 14.33 -28.36 8.11
C GLY A 361 14.43 -27.44 9.33
N GLN A 362 15.59 -26.86 9.61
CA GLN A 362 15.78 -25.91 10.70
C GLN A 362 16.07 -24.50 10.17
N LEU A 363 15.33 -23.52 10.68
CA LEU A 363 15.60 -22.10 10.42
C LEU A 363 16.95 -21.70 11.02
N VAL A 364 17.84 -21.21 10.18
CA VAL A 364 19.14 -20.68 10.57
C VAL A 364 18.95 -19.22 11.00
N ARG A 365 19.07 -18.97 12.31
CA ARG A 365 18.97 -17.61 12.88
C ARG A 365 20.35 -16.94 13.01
N GLY A 366 21.39 -17.71 13.33
CA GLY A 366 22.70 -17.15 13.66
C GLY A 366 22.70 -16.37 14.99
N MET A 367 23.83 -15.74 15.29
CA MET A 367 23.97 -14.89 16.48
C MET A 367 23.07 -13.66 16.36
N ASP A 368 22.25 -13.42 17.38
CA ASP A 368 21.25 -12.33 17.43
C ASP A 368 20.42 -12.21 16.15
N HIS A 369 20.07 -13.35 15.54
CA HIS A 369 19.26 -13.43 14.33
C HIS A 369 19.86 -12.77 13.06
N LEU A 370 21.17 -12.52 13.01
CA LEU A 370 21.86 -11.88 11.88
C LEU A 370 22.01 -12.76 10.63
N ALA A 371 21.72 -14.06 10.70
CA ALA A 371 21.88 -14.92 9.53
C ALA A 371 20.91 -14.51 8.42
N GLY A 372 21.45 -14.35 7.20
CA GLY A 372 20.65 -13.98 6.04
C GLY A 372 20.50 -12.48 5.79
N GLU A 373 21.16 -11.62 6.58
CA GLU A 373 21.32 -10.19 6.31
C GLU A 373 22.28 -9.95 5.12
N VAL A 374 21.82 -10.33 3.92
CA VAL A 374 22.61 -10.25 2.67
C VAL A 374 22.93 -8.81 2.27
N ALA A 375 22.19 -7.84 2.80
CA ALA A 375 22.48 -6.41 2.76
C ALA A 375 23.90 -6.04 3.24
N LEU A 376 24.50 -6.85 4.12
CA LEU A 376 25.84 -6.64 4.67
C LEU A 376 26.96 -7.21 3.79
N LEU A 377 26.64 -7.92 2.71
CA LEU A 377 27.64 -8.54 1.85
C LEU A 377 28.45 -7.47 1.09
N PRO A 378 29.79 -7.59 1.04
CA PRO A 378 30.64 -6.66 0.29
C PRO A 378 30.60 -6.98 -1.22
N LEU A 379 29.46 -6.73 -1.85
CA LEU A 379 29.25 -6.99 -3.27
C LEU A 379 29.99 -5.97 -4.12
N ASN A 380 30.70 -6.45 -5.16
CA ASN A 380 31.25 -5.58 -6.20
C ASN A 380 30.14 -5.27 -7.22
N LEU A 381 29.51 -4.11 -7.12
CA LEU A 381 28.34 -3.69 -7.92
C LEU A 381 28.73 -2.69 -9.01
N SER A 382 27.97 -2.68 -10.11
CA SER A 382 28.16 -1.73 -11.22
C SER A 382 27.79 -0.28 -10.85
N GLU A 383 26.84 -0.10 -9.94
CA GLU A 383 26.41 1.18 -9.36
C GLU A 383 26.06 1.03 -7.88
N ASP A 384 25.62 2.13 -7.24
CA ASP A 384 25.07 2.09 -5.89
C ASP A 384 23.88 1.13 -5.78
N TYR A 385 23.81 0.41 -4.66
CA TYR A 385 22.80 -0.63 -4.43
C TYR A 385 21.37 -0.12 -4.64
N LEU A 386 21.04 1.04 -4.06
CA LEU A 386 19.68 1.57 -4.14
C LEU A 386 19.34 1.99 -5.57
N THR A 387 20.30 2.50 -6.33
CA THR A 387 20.09 2.80 -7.75
C THR A 387 19.77 1.53 -8.55
N LEU A 388 20.53 0.46 -8.34
CA LEU A 388 20.29 -0.83 -8.99
C LEU A 388 18.95 -1.45 -8.61
N ALA A 389 18.53 -1.33 -7.35
CA ALA A 389 17.25 -1.84 -6.86
C ALA A 389 16.01 -1.13 -7.45
N ASN A 390 16.19 -0.07 -8.23
CA ASN A 390 15.09 0.67 -8.87
C ASN A 390 14.85 0.27 -10.33
N THR A 391 15.68 -0.60 -10.93
CA THR A 391 15.53 -1.07 -12.31
C THR A 391 15.55 -2.58 -12.40
N PRO A 392 14.85 -3.20 -13.37
CA PRO A 392 14.90 -4.65 -13.59
C PRO A 392 16.31 -5.18 -13.86
N GLU A 393 17.10 -4.45 -14.66
CA GLU A 393 18.46 -4.84 -15.00
C GLU A 393 19.39 -4.78 -13.78
N GLY A 394 19.31 -3.71 -12.99
CA GLY A 394 20.07 -3.58 -11.76
C GLY A 394 19.62 -4.59 -10.69
N THR A 395 18.32 -4.85 -10.59
CA THR A 395 17.78 -5.86 -9.66
C THR A 395 18.26 -7.26 -10.02
N LEU A 396 18.35 -7.60 -11.31
CA LEU A 396 18.91 -8.87 -11.76
C LEU A 396 20.37 -9.03 -11.33
N GLU A 397 21.17 -7.96 -11.40
CA GLU A 397 22.54 -7.96 -10.87
C GLU A 397 22.56 -8.22 -9.36
N LEU A 398 21.74 -7.50 -8.59
CA LEU A 398 21.67 -7.64 -7.12
C LEU A 398 21.24 -9.05 -6.71
N VAL A 399 20.16 -9.56 -7.28
CA VAL A 399 19.63 -10.90 -7.00
C VAL A 399 20.68 -11.95 -7.35
N SER A 400 21.30 -11.86 -8.53
CA SER A 400 22.27 -12.86 -8.97
C SER A 400 23.50 -12.89 -8.07
N LYS A 401 24.05 -11.73 -7.69
CA LYS A 401 25.22 -11.66 -6.81
C LYS A 401 24.92 -12.18 -5.39
N ASN A 402 23.76 -11.85 -4.83
CA ASN A 402 23.34 -12.39 -3.53
C ASN A 402 23.17 -13.91 -3.58
N ILE A 403 22.55 -14.44 -4.63
CA ILE A 403 22.40 -15.88 -4.84
C ILE A 403 23.77 -16.56 -4.95
N MET A 404 24.72 -15.98 -5.67
CA MET A 404 26.08 -16.52 -5.75
C MET A 404 26.74 -16.63 -4.37
N SER A 405 26.55 -15.65 -3.48
CA SER A 405 27.02 -15.73 -2.09
C SER A 405 26.31 -16.82 -1.29
N ILE A 406 24.99 -16.95 -1.42
CA ILE A 406 24.21 -18.02 -0.75
C ILE A 406 24.68 -19.41 -1.23
N ILE A 407 24.92 -19.58 -2.53
CA ILE A 407 25.48 -20.81 -3.11
C ILE A 407 26.83 -21.12 -2.49
N ALA A 408 27.73 -20.14 -2.38
CA ALA A 408 29.08 -20.35 -1.87
C ALA A 408 29.12 -20.72 -0.37
N ILE A 409 28.18 -20.20 0.43
CA ILE A 409 28.19 -20.37 1.89
C ILE A 409 27.33 -21.55 2.33
N VAL A 410 26.13 -21.69 1.78
CA VAL A 410 25.11 -22.65 2.25
C VAL A 410 24.86 -23.76 1.24
N ALA A 411 24.88 -23.46 -0.06
CA ALA A 411 24.55 -24.38 -1.15
C ALA A 411 23.24 -25.17 -0.92
N PRO A 412 22.07 -24.49 -0.75
CA PRO A 412 20.80 -25.16 -0.50
C PRO A 412 20.30 -25.96 -1.72
N GLU A 413 19.26 -26.78 -1.56
CA GLU A 413 18.68 -27.55 -2.68
C GLU A 413 17.87 -26.65 -3.64
N ALA A 414 17.22 -25.62 -3.08
CA ALA A 414 16.50 -24.62 -3.84
C ALA A 414 16.70 -23.21 -3.25
N ILE A 415 16.66 -22.22 -4.13
CA ILE A 415 16.64 -20.80 -3.76
C ILE A 415 15.35 -20.20 -4.31
N VAL A 416 14.48 -19.80 -3.38
CA VAL A 416 13.24 -19.10 -3.65
C VAL A 416 13.54 -17.62 -3.74
N VAL A 417 13.03 -16.96 -4.77
CA VAL A 417 13.26 -15.54 -5.02
C VAL A 417 11.91 -14.84 -5.04
N TYR A 418 11.74 -13.84 -4.19
CA TYR A 418 10.73 -12.81 -4.37
C TYR A 418 11.43 -11.53 -4.81
N SER A 419 10.95 -10.94 -5.90
CA SER A 419 11.29 -9.59 -6.30
C SER A 419 10.22 -9.04 -7.22
N ASP A 420 9.84 -7.79 -7.04
CA ASP A 420 8.84 -7.14 -7.90
C ASP A 420 9.40 -6.84 -9.30
N LEU A 421 10.73 -6.70 -9.45
CA LEU A 421 11.38 -6.34 -10.72
C LEU A 421 11.97 -7.53 -11.49
N ILE A 422 12.01 -8.71 -10.88
CA ILE A 422 12.29 -9.96 -11.58
C ILE A 422 10.97 -10.54 -12.07
N LEU A 423 10.81 -10.65 -13.38
CA LEU A 423 9.56 -11.12 -13.99
C LEU A 423 9.57 -12.63 -14.24
N ASP A 424 10.73 -13.20 -14.49
CA ASP A 424 10.91 -14.62 -14.75
C ASP A 424 12.10 -15.16 -13.94
N GLY A 425 11.89 -16.28 -13.24
CA GLY A 425 12.97 -16.97 -12.54
C GLY A 425 14.03 -17.55 -13.50
N GLN A 426 13.68 -17.72 -14.77
CA GLN A 426 14.62 -18.19 -15.79
C GLN A 426 15.74 -17.18 -16.05
N ASP A 427 15.45 -15.88 -16.04
CA ASP A 427 16.45 -14.81 -16.21
C ASP A 427 17.54 -14.90 -15.12
N VAL A 428 17.11 -15.11 -13.87
CA VAL A 428 18.01 -15.33 -12.74
C VAL A 428 18.80 -16.62 -12.92
N SER A 429 18.14 -17.71 -13.29
CA SER A 429 18.79 -19.01 -13.55
C SER A 429 19.90 -18.91 -14.60
N ASP A 430 19.66 -18.16 -15.68
CA ASP A 430 20.62 -18.01 -16.77
C ASP A 430 21.81 -17.12 -16.38
N GLU A 431 21.59 -16.04 -15.64
CA GLU A 431 22.70 -15.20 -15.14
C GLU A 431 23.57 -15.95 -14.11
N ILE A 432 22.95 -16.80 -13.28
CA ILE A 432 23.68 -17.69 -12.36
C ILE A 432 24.48 -18.74 -13.14
N LYS A 433 23.90 -19.41 -14.13
CA LYS A 433 24.64 -20.38 -14.98
C LYS A 433 25.84 -19.73 -15.67
N LYS A 434 25.66 -18.53 -16.21
CA LYS A 434 26.73 -17.75 -16.85
C LYS A 434 27.83 -17.38 -15.86
N SER A 435 27.47 -16.97 -14.65
CA SER A 435 28.44 -16.69 -13.57
C SER A 435 29.18 -17.96 -13.12
N LEU A 436 28.50 -19.10 -13.15
CA LEU A 436 29.05 -20.39 -12.77
C LEU A 436 29.83 -21.10 -13.88
N SER A 437 29.71 -20.71 -15.15
CA SER A 437 30.30 -21.44 -16.28
C SER A 437 31.83 -21.49 -16.25
N GLN A 438 32.46 -20.57 -15.53
CA GLN A 438 33.91 -20.57 -15.28
C GLN A 438 34.34 -21.66 -14.28
N TYR A 439 33.41 -22.16 -13.47
CA TYR A 439 33.63 -23.24 -12.51
C TYR A 439 33.07 -24.53 -13.12
N SER A 440 33.79 -25.66 -13.00
CA SER A 440 33.34 -26.96 -13.53
C SER A 440 32.21 -27.60 -12.68
N LEU A 441 31.24 -26.78 -12.25
CA LEU A 441 30.11 -27.19 -11.45
C LEU A 441 29.03 -27.82 -12.34
N LYS A 442 28.57 -29.01 -11.96
CA LYS A 442 27.52 -29.75 -12.67
C LYS A 442 26.14 -29.60 -12.04
N VAL A 443 26.08 -29.15 -10.79
CA VAL A 443 24.86 -29.04 -10.00
C VAL A 443 24.91 -27.73 -9.23
N TYR A 444 23.80 -27.01 -9.24
CA TYR A 444 23.58 -25.80 -8.46
C TYR A 444 22.09 -25.74 -8.05
N PRO A 445 21.72 -24.91 -7.06
CA PRO A 445 20.37 -24.92 -6.50
C PRO A 445 19.31 -24.58 -7.54
N LYS A 446 18.12 -25.17 -7.42
CA LYS A 446 16.99 -24.79 -8.28
C LYS A 446 16.52 -23.38 -7.91
N ILE A 447 16.39 -22.50 -8.91
CA ILE A 447 15.83 -21.16 -8.72
C ILE A 447 14.32 -21.20 -8.89
N ILE A 448 13.58 -20.66 -7.92
CA ILE A 448 12.11 -20.65 -7.91
C ILE A 448 11.62 -19.22 -7.68
N LYS A 449 10.92 -18.64 -8.65
CA LYS A 449 10.29 -17.33 -8.49
C LYS A 449 8.91 -17.48 -7.83
N VAL A 450 8.65 -16.65 -6.82
CA VAL A 450 7.31 -16.49 -6.22
C VAL A 450 6.79 -15.07 -6.41
N GLU A 451 5.47 -14.96 -6.54
CA GLU A 451 4.77 -13.69 -6.84
C GLU A 451 4.11 -13.04 -5.62
N ASN A 452 3.83 -13.83 -4.58
CA ASN A 452 3.21 -13.35 -3.36
C ASN A 452 4.06 -13.81 -2.17
N ILE A 453 4.52 -12.86 -1.36
CA ILE A 453 5.27 -13.15 -0.14
C ILE A 453 4.37 -13.17 1.11
N LEU A 454 3.27 -12.43 1.11
CA LEU A 454 2.42 -12.22 2.29
C LEU A 454 1.85 -13.53 2.85
N GLU A 455 1.40 -14.42 1.97
CA GLU A 455 0.88 -15.73 2.39
C GLU A 455 1.93 -16.58 3.12
N TYR A 456 3.18 -16.54 2.64
CA TYR A 456 4.28 -17.22 3.32
C TYR A 456 4.62 -16.54 4.65
N ILE A 457 4.55 -15.21 4.72
CA ILE A 457 4.78 -14.47 5.97
C ILE A 457 3.74 -14.84 7.02
N LEU A 458 2.45 -14.79 6.69
CA LEU A 458 1.37 -15.08 7.65
C LEU A 458 1.43 -16.53 8.14
N LEU A 459 1.60 -17.49 7.23
CA LEU A 459 1.75 -18.91 7.58
C LEU A 459 3.01 -19.14 8.44
N GLY A 460 4.14 -18.55 8.06
CA GLY A 460 5.39 -18.67 8.79
C GLY A 460 5.36 -18.03 10.17
N ALA A 461 4.71 -16.88 10.31
CA ALA A 461 4.51 -16.20 11.60
C ALA A 461 3.68 -17.07 12.55
N MET A 462 2.60 -17.68 12.04
CA MET A 462 1.80 -18.64 12.78
C MET A 462 2.64 -19.85 13.22
N ILE A 463 3.41 -20.47 12.33
CA ILE A 463 4.26 -21.63 12.66
C ILE A 463 5.35 -21.28 13.69
N LEU A 464 5.99 -20.12 13.54
CA LEU A 464 7.08 -19.70 14.43
C LEU A 464 6.61 -19.37 15.84
N SER A 465 5.35 -18.98 16.01
CA SER A 465 4.70 -18.67 17.28
C SER A 465 3.87 -19.84 17.85
N ALA A 466 3.68 -20.91 17.07
CA ALA A 466 2.99 -22.13 17.49
C ALA A 466 3.81 -23.02 18.45
N LYS A 467 5.03 -22.63 18.84
CA LYS A 467 5.90 -23.46 19.69
C LYS A 467 5.30 -23.64 21.09
N GLU A 468 5.22 -24.89 21.52
CA GLU A 468 4.90 -25.29 22.90
C GLU A 468 6.06 -25.04 23.86
#